data_AF-A0AAU3BDI0-F1
#
_entry.id   AF-A0AAU3BDI0-F1
#
_cell.length_a   1.000
_cell.length_b   1.000
_cell.length_c   1.000
_cell.angle_alpha   90.00
_cell.angle_beta   90.00
_cell.angle_gamma   90.00
#
_symmetry.space_group_name_H-M   'P 1'
#
loop_
_entity.id
_entity.type
_entity.pdbx_description
1 polymer ?
#
loop_
_entity_poly.entity_id
_entity_poly.type
_entity_poly.pdbx_seq_one_letter_code
_entity_poly.pdbx_strand_id
1 'polypeptide(L)'
;MRRVSIAALALSLAALLAGCTQEEPKPLHPTRSPGEAAWYASTKKQRQEYCAAYRAHDPQHPIHIPSFASALSEDEFADDFYDAVKKKCTPA
;
A
#
# COMPACT_ATOMS: atom_id res chain seq x y z
N MET A 1 40.44 53.43 -2.54
CA MET A 1 39.50 52.58 -1.78
C MET A 1 38.09 53.16 -1.92
N ARG A 2 37.15 52.42 -2.53
CA ARG A 2 35.71 52.64 -2.37
C ARG A 2 35.00 51.36 -2.80
N ARG A 3 34.50 50.58 -1.84
CA ARG A 3 33.72 49.37 -2.08
C ARG A 3 32.28 49.80 -2.31
N VAL A 4 31.69 49.39 -3.43
CA VAL A 4 30.25 49.53 -3.68
C VAL A 4 29.67 48.13 -3.63
N SER A 5 28.93 47.86 -2.55
CA SER A 5 28.08 46.69 -2.42
C SER A 5 26.88 46.88 -3.34
N ILE A 6 26.68 45.97 -4.28
CA ILE A 6 25.38 45.83 -4.96
C ILE A 6 24.90 44.41 -4.66
N ALA A 7 24.00 44.34 -3.71
CA ALA A 7 23.19 43.18 -3.43
C ALA A 7 22.08 43.05 -4.49
N ALA A 8 21.57 41.82 -4.59
CA ALA A 8 20.27 41.44 -5.15
C ALA A 8 20.18 41.26 -6.67
N LEU A 9 20.08 40.00 -7.11
CA LEU A 9 18.82 39.41 -7.58
C LEU A 9 19.09 37.94 -7.94
N ALA A 10 19.02 37.05 -6.94
CA ALA A 10 18.83 35.62 -7.19
C ALA A 10 17.38 35.32 -6.78
N LEU A 11 16.45 35.73 -7.63
CA LEU A 11 15.03 35.39 -7.49
C LEU A 11 14.85 33.91 -7.81
N SER A 12 14.90 33.14 -6.73
CA SER A 12 14.32 31.82 -6.47
C SER A 12 13.21 31.43 -7.46
N LEU A 13 13.55 30.60 -8.47
CA LEU A 13 12.59 30.00 -9.40
C LEU A 13 12.57 28.47 -9.30
N ALA A 14 12.75 27.92 -8.09
CA ALA A 14 12.80 26.46 -7.86
C ALA A 14 11.70 25.92 -6.92
N ALA A 15 10.61 26.67 -6.71
CA ALA A 15 9.56 26.31 -5.75
C ALA A 15 8.23 25.84 -6.36
N LEU A 16 8.18 25.49 -7.66
CA LEU A 16 6.92 25.09 -8.34
C LEU A 16 6.81 23.58 -8.65
N LEU A 17 7.68 22.75 -8.08
CA LEU A 17 7.52 21.29 -8.10
C LEU A 17 7.20 20.72 -6.71
N ALA A 18 6.80 21.58 -5.77
CA ALA A 18 6.25 21.14 -4.50
C ALA A 18 4.84 20.57 -4.73
N GLY A 19 4.77 19.24 -4.75
CA GLY A 19 3.56 18.50 -4.44
C GLY A 19 2.65 18.22 -5.63
N CYS A 20 3.06 17.27 -6.48
CA CYS A 20 2.09 16.26 -6.88
C CYS A 20 1.63 15.56 -5.60
N THR A 21 0.64 16.11 -4.90
CA THR A 21 -0.19 15.30 -4.01
C THR A 21 -0.88 14.31 -4.93
N GLN A 22 -0.23 13.16 -5.11
CA GLN A 22 -0.86 11.96 -5.60
C GLN A 22 -2.02 11.74 -4.65
N GLU A 23 -3.21 12.13 -5.10
CA GLU A 23 -4.46 11.83 -4.45
C GLU A 23 -4.40 10.32 -4.22
N GLU A 24 -4.24 9.89 -2.96
CA GLU A 24 -4.23 8.46 -2.65
C GLU A 24 -5.52 7.92 -3.25
N PRO A 25 -5.46 6.93 -4.15
CA PRO A 25 -6.65 6.42 -4.80
C PRO A 25 -7.58 5.96 -3.69
N LYS A 26 -8.66 6.71 -3.47
CA LYS A 26 -9.67 6.35 -2.49
C LYS A 26 -10.04 4.91 -2.80
N PRO A 27 -9.89 3.99 -1.83
CA PRO A 27 -10.16 2.59 -2.09
C PRO A 27 -11.59 2.50 -2.64
N LEU A 28 -11.73 1.88 -3.82
CA LEU A 28 -13.02 1.70 -4.53
C LEU A 28 -14.07 0.97 -3.67
N HIS A 29 -13.63 0.40 -2.54
CA HIS A 29 -14.46 -0.21 -1.54
C HIS A 29 -14.10 0.37 -0.16
N PRO A 30 -15.06 0.83 0.65
CA PRO A 30 -14.80 1.10 2.06
C PRO A 30 -14.47 -0.23 2.74
N THR A 31 -13.18 -0.47 2.94
CA THR A 31 -12.68 -1.69 3.57
C THR A 31 -12.71 -1.54 5.08
N ARG A 32 -12.97 -2.64 5.80
CA ARG A 32 -13.07 -2.59 7.27
C ARG A 32 -11.71 -2.66 7.96
N SER A 33 -10.66 -3.12 7.26
CA SER A 33 -9.30 -3.24 7.79
C SER A 33 -8.23 -3.10 6.69
N PRO A 34 -6.95 -2.85 7.04
CA PRO A 34 -5.85 -2.78 6.08
C PRO A 34 -5.62 -4.08 5.28
N GLY A 35 -5.73 -5.24 5.90
CA GLY A 35 -5.66 -6.55 5.25
C GLY A 35 -6.82 -6.78 4.29
N GLU A 36 -8.04 -6.35 4.64
CA GLU A 36 -9.15 -6.36 3.68
C GLU A 36 -8.92 -5.35 2.53
N ALA A 37 -8.29 -4.21 2.79
CA ALA A 37 -7.85 -3.26 1.75
C ALA A 37 -6.87 -3.89 0.77
N ALA A 38 -5.84 -4.58 1.29
CA ALA A 38 -4.86 -5.30 0.49
C ALA A 38 -5.50 -6.40 -0.35
N TRP A 39 -6.50 -7.12 0.19
CA TRP A 39 -7.26 -8.10 -0.59
C TRP A 39 -7.97 -7.48 -1.80
N TYR A 40 -8.64 -6.34 -1.65
CA TYR A 40 -9.32 -5.67 -2.77
C TYR A 40 -8.36 -4.99 -3.74
N ALA A 41 -7.21 -4.52 -3.27
CA ALA A 41 -6.13 -4.02 -4.12
C ALA A 41 -5.45 -5.13 -4.94
N SER A 42 -5.59 -6.39 -4.52
CA SER A 42 -5.00 -7.54 -5.20
C SER A 42 -5.67 -7.84 -6.55
N THR A 43 -4.86 -8.25 -7.52
CA THR A 43 -5.33 -8.69 -8.83
C THR A 43 -6.20 -9.94 -8.72
N LYS A 44 -6.99 -10.24 -9.76
CA LYS A 44 -7.77 -11.48 -9.81
C LYS A 44 -6.88 -12.72 -9.70
N LYS A 45 -5.72 -12.72 -10.35
CA LYS A 45 -4.75 -13.82 -10.33
C LYS A 45 -4.20 -14.04 -8.92
N GLN A 46 -3.75 -12.97 -8.25
CA GLN A 46 -3.28 -13.05 -6.86
C GLN A 46 -4.35 -13.59 -5.93
N ARG A 47 -5.60 -13.10 -6.04
CA ARG A 47 -6.71 -13.63 -5.22
C ARG A 47 -6.98 -15.12 -5.47
N GLN A 48 -6.82 -15.61 -6.69
CA GLN A 48 -6.91 -17.04 -6.99
C GLN A 48 -5.77 -17.84 -6.35
N GLU A 49 -4.54 -17.33 -6.41
CA GLU A 49 -3.38 -17.94 -5.77
C GLU A 49 -3.54 -18.00 -4.24
N TYR A 50 -3.98 -16.89 -3.61
CA TYR A 50 -4.26 -16.86 -2.17
C TYR A 50 -5.33 -17.87 -1.77
N CYS A 51 -6.43 -17.95 -2.51
CA CYS A 51 -7.47 -18.94 -2.23
C CYS A 51 -7.00 -20.39 -2.46
N ALA A 52 -6.16 -20.64 -3.47
CA ALA A 52 -5.60 -21.96 -3.72
C ALA A 52 -4.68 -22.39 -2.57
N ALA A 53 -3.77 -21.51 -2.15
CA ALA A 53 -2.88 -21.74 -1.01
C ALA A 53 -3.67 -21.93 0.30
N TYR A 54 -4.67 -21.08 0.57
CA TYR A 54 -5.54 -21.22 1.75
C TYR A 54 -6.25 -22.58 1.79
N ARG A 55 -6.80 -23.04 0.67
CA ARG A 55 -7.54 -24.33 0.60
C ARG A 55 -6.63 -25.54 0.62
N ALA A 56 -5.46 -25.45 -0.01
CA ALA A 56 -4.50 -26.55 -0.01
C ALA A 56 -3.94 -26.82 1.39
N HIS A 57 -3.98 -25.82 2.29
CA HIS A 57 -3.33 -25.88 3.60
C HIS A 57 -1.86 -26.36 3.48
N ASP A 58 -1.21 -26.03 2.37
CA ASP A 58 0.11 -26.55 2.01
C ASP A 58 1.20 -25.69 2.67
N PRO A 59 1.93 -26.22 3.67
CA PRO A 59 3.00 -25.48 4.33
C PRO A 59 4.19 -25.18 3.40
N GLN A 60 4.33 -25.87 2.27
CA GLN A 60 5.40 -25.61 1.29
C GLN A 60 5.10 -24.42 0.39
N HIS A 61 3.82 -24.05 0.25
CA HIS A 61 3.36 -22.93 -0.57
C HIS A 61 2.46 -22.00 0.25
N PRO A 62 3.03 -21.26 1.23
CA PRO A 62 2.25 -20.37 2.07
C PRO A 62 1.62 -19.23 1.26
N ILE A 63 0.56 -18.65 1.81
CA ILE A 63 -0.07 -17.47 1.23
C ILE A 63 0.93 -16.32 1.24
N HIS A 64 1.22 -15.76 0.06
CA HIS A 64 2.08 -14.59 -0.04
C HIS A 64 1.37 -13.34 0.51
N ILE A 65 1.87 -12.82 1.64
CA ILE A 65 1.39 -11.57 2.23
C ILE A 65 1.92 -10.38 1.42
N PRO A 66 1.06 -9.54 0.84
CA PRO A 66 1.51 -8.40 0.05
C PRO A 66 2.14 -7.32 0.95
N SER A 67 3.15 -6.60 0.45
CA SER A 67 3.56 -5.36 1.10
C SER A 67 2.45 -4.32 0.90
N PHE A 68 1.95 -3.76 2.00
CA PHE A 68 0.86 -2.80 1.99
C PHE A 68 1.11 -1.70 3.01
N ALA A 69 0.88 -0.44 2.61
CA ALA A 69 1.02 0.70 3.50
C ALA A 69 -0.05 0.63 4.60
N SER A 70 0.38 0.31 5.81
CA SER A 70 -0.48 0.13 6.98
C SER A 70 0.21 0.71 8.22
N ALA A 71 -0.59 1.16 9.19
CA ALA A 71 -0.10 1.53 10.52
C ALA A 71 0.07 0.33 11.46
N LEU A 72 -0.37 -0.87 11.03
CA LEU A 72 -0.18 -2.13 11.76
C LEU A 72 1.28 -2.58 11.67
N SER A 73 1.72 -3.34 12.67
CA SER A 73 2.96 -4.12 12.53
C SER A 73 2.84 -5.16 11.41
N GLU A 74 3.98 -5.69 10.94
CA GLU A 74 4.00 -6.69 9.88
C GLU A 74 3.19 -7.95 10.26
N ASP A 75 3.33 -8.40 11.51
CA ASP A 75 2.61 -9.57 12.02
C ASP A 75 1.09 -9.31 12.13
N GLU A 76 0.69 -8.17 12.70
CA GLU A 76 -0.74 -7.79 12.79
C GLU A 76 -1.38 -7.63 11.41
N PHE A 77 -0.62 -7.08 10.44
CA PHE A 77 -1.08 -6.98 9.07
C PHE A 77 -1.21 -8.36 8.41
N ALA A 78 -0.25 -9.26 8.63
CA ALA A 78 -0.30 -10.61 8.10
C ALA A 78 -1.52 -11.39 8.62
N ASP A 79 -1.80 -11.28 9.93
CA ASP A 79 -2.97 -11.89 10.55
C ASP A 79 -4.29 -11.33 9.99
N ASP A 80 -4.41 -10.00 9.91
CA ASP A 80 -5.61 -9.34 9.36
C ASP A 80 -5.81 -9.67 7.87
N PHE A 81 -4.73 -9.76 7.09
CA PHE A 81 -4.78 -10.22 5.71
C PHE A 81 -5.21 -11.68 5.60
N TYR A 82 -4.68 -12.56 6.45
CA TYR A 82 -5.08 -13.96 6.48
C TYR A 82 -6.56 -14.13 6.81
N ASP A 83 -7.07 -13.33 7.75
CA ASP A 83 -8.49 -13.28 8.09
C ASP A 83 -9.36 -12.84 6.91
N ALA A 84 -8.89 -11.87 6.12
CA ALA A 84 -9.56 -11.48 4.88
C ALA A 84 -9.58 -12.65 3.88
N VAL A 85 -8.44 -13.33 3.66
CA VAL A 85 -8.38 -14.50 2.77
C VAL A 85 -9.33 -15.60 3.24
N LYS A 86 -9.33 -15.95 4.53
CA LYS A 86 -10.23 -16.93 5.15
C LYS A 86 -11.70 -16.61 4.89
N LYS A 87 -12.12 -15.36 5.08
CA LYS A 87 -13.51 -14.91 4.88
C LYS A 87 -13.95 -14.96 3.41
N LYS A 88 -13.04 -14.72 2.47
CA LYS A 88 -13.36 -14.60 1.03
C LYS A 88 -13.16 -15.89 0.26
N CYS A 89 -12.30 -16.79 0.74
CA CYS A 89 -11.92 -18.03 0.07
C CYS A 89 -12.63 -19.28 0.62
N THR A 90 -13.59 -19.13 1.54
CA THR A 90 -14.37 -20.20 2.18
C THR A 90 -14.74 -21.30 1.18
N PRO A 91 -14.53 -22.57 1.51
CA PRO A 91 -14.99 -23.67 0.65
C PRO A 91 -16.52 -23.60 0.51
N ALA A 92 -17.01 -23.96 -0.67
CA ALA A 92 -18.43 -24.19 -0.90
C ALA A 92 -18.94 -25.35 -0.04
#